data_AF-A0A958F893-F1
#
_entry.id   AF-A0A958F893-F1
#
_cell.length_a   1.000
_cell.length_b   1.000
_cell.length_c   1.000
_cell.angle_alpha   90.00
_cell.angle_beta   90.00
_cell.angle_gamma   90.00
#
_symmetry.space_group_name_H-M   'P 1'
#
loop_
_entity.id
_entity.type
_entity.pdbx_description
1 polymer ?
#
loop_
_entity_poly.entity_id
_entity_poly.type
_entity_poly.pdbx_seq_one_letter_code
_entity_poly.pdbx_strand_id
1 'polypeptide(L)'
;MIGAGASGITAAKTFREQGIDFDCFEKGSGIGGNWRYGNDNGMSSAYRSLHIISSKWNMQYSDYPMPEDFPDYGHHSDVLRYFENYVDHFGIRETIRFHCEVKEVTPHSRDGWEVTLAGGERRN
;
A
#
# COMPACT_ATOMS: atom_id res chain seq x y z
N MET A 1 -2.51 4.83 -8.81
CA MET A 1 -2.94 4.03 -7.65
C MET A 1 -3.25 4.95 -6.48
N ILE A 2 -4.29 4.63 -5.70
CA ILE A 2 -4.74 5.42 -4.56
C ILE A 2 -4.66 4.53 -3.31
N GLY A 3 -3.76 4.86 -2.41
CA GLY A 3 -3.42 4.10 -1.20
C GLY A 3 -2.25 3.14 -1.40
N ALA A 4 -1.39 3.05 -0.39
CA ALA A 4 -0.24 2.14 -0.30
C ALA A 4 -0.43 1.08 0.80
N GLY A 5 -1.65 0.54 0.88
CA GLY A 5 -1.94 -0.69 1.63
C GLY A 5 -1.51 -1.95 0.87
N ALA A 6 -1.91 -3.13 1.38
CA ALA A 6 -1.56 -4.42 0.79
C ALA A 6 -1.85 -4.53 -0.73
N SER A 7 -2.95 -3.94 -1.20
CA SER A 7 -3.31 -3.93 -2.62
C SER A 7 -2.53 -2.89 -3.44
N GLY A 8 -2.17 -1.75 -2.81
CA GLY A 8 -1.46 -0.68 -3.50
C GLY A 8 -0.02 -1.04 -3.80
N ILE A 9 0.66 -1.68 -2.84
CA ILE A 9 2.06 -2.08 -3.01
C ILE A 9 2.22 -3.22 -4.04
N THR A 10 1.27 -4.15 -4.13
CA THR A 10 1.30 -5.20 -5.16
C THR A 10 0.98 -4.67 -6.55
N ALA A 11 0.04 -3.73 -6.66
CA ALA A 11 -0.22 -3.04 -7.92
C ALA A 11 1.02 -2.26 -8.37
N ALA A 12 1.68 -1.51 -7.48
CA ALA A 12 2.88 -0.74 -7.80
C ALA A 12 4.03 -1.63 -8.27
N LYS A 13 4.26 -2.74 -7.55
CA LYS A 13 5.22 -3.77 -7.94
C LYS A 13 4.91 -4.32 -9.34
N THR A 14 3.65 -4.66 -9.61
CA THR A 14 3.24 -5.22 -10.90
C THR A 14 3.47 -4.22 -12.04
N PHE A 15 3.03 -2.96 -11.89
CA PHE A 15 3.26 -1.94 -12.92
C PHE A 15 4.75 -1.70 -13.15
N ARG A 16 5.56 -1.66 -12.09
CA ARG A 16 7.02 -1.53 -12.19
C ARG A 16 7.64 -2.65 -13.02
N GLU A 17 7.30 -3.91 -12.73
CA GLU A 17 7.83 -5.06 -13.46
C GLU A 17 7.42 -5.09 -14.93
N GLN A 18 6.23 -4.59 -15.24
CA GLN A 18 5.75 -4.48 -16.62
C GLN A 18 6.30 -3.26 -17.35
N GLY A 19 7.09 -2.40 -16.68
CA GLY A 19 7.61 -1.17 -17.28
C GLY A 19 6.52 -0.16 -17.65
N ILE A 20 5.39 -0.19 -16.94
CA ILE A 20 4.27 0.74 -17.14
C ILE A 20 4.46 1.90 -16.18
N ASP A 21 4.42 3.14 -16.69
CA ASP A 21 4.47 4.33 -15.85
C ASP A 21 3.21 4.47 -15.00
N PHE A 22 3.39 4.86 -13.73
CA PHE A 22 2.28 5.04 -12.80
C PHE A 22 2.57 6.10 -11.75
N ASP A 23 1.50 6.67 -11.21
CA ASP A 23 1.52 7.40 -9.95
C ASP A 23 0.98 6.53 -8.80
N CYS A 24 1.59 6.62 -7.62
CA CYS A 24 1.11 6.00 -6.40
C CYS A 24 1.00 7.04 -5.27
N PHE A 25 -0.22 7.30 -4.80
CA PHE A 25 -0.49 8.31 -3.77
C PHE A 25 -0.92 7.65 -2.46
N GLU A 26 -0.26 7.98 -1.35
CA GLU A 26 -0.66 7.57 -0.01
C GLU A 26 -0.91 8.80 0.87
N LYS A 27 -2.06 8.81 1.55
CA LYS A 27 -2.45 9.91 2.44
C LYS A 27 -1.54 10.01 3.67
N GLY A 28 -1.15 8.88 4.25
CA GLY A 28 -0.32 8.80 5.46
C GLY A 28 1.16 9.01 5.20
N SER A 29 1.95 8.96 6.28
CA SER A 29 3.42 9.01 6.26
C SER A 29 4.08 7.68 5.88
N GLY A 30 3.31 6.59 5.79
CA GLY A 30 3.88 5.27 5.52
C GLY A 30 2.88 4.28 4.97
N ILE A 31 3.41 3.15 4.50
CA ILE A 31 2.63 2.08 3.87
C ILE A 31 1.87 1.23 4.90
N GLY A 32 1.12 0.25 4.38
CA GLY A 32 0.50 -0.82 5.15
C GLY A 32 -0.99 -0.61 5.40
N GLY A 33 -1.49 0.62 5.23
CA GLY A 33 -2.92 0.94 5.32
C GLY A 33 -3.52 0.47 6.65
N ASN A 34 -4.44 -0.49 6.58
CA ASN A 34 -5.09 -1.06 7.76
C ASN A 34 -4.10 -1.68 8.77
N TRP A 35 -2.97 -2.23 8.32
CA TRP A 35 -2.04 -2.97 9.19
C TRP A 35 -1.08 -2.08 9.99
N ARG A 36 -1.06 -0.78 9.69
CA ARG A 36 -0.32 0.22 10.45
C ARG A 36 -1.17 0.70 11.63
N TYR A 37 -0.94 0.15 12.82
CA TYR A 37 -1.61 0.61 14.03
C TYR A 37 -1.33 2.08 14.30
N GLY A 38 -2.37 2.85 14.62
CA GLY A 38 -2.26 4.30 14.81
C GLY A 38 -1.84 5.05 13.54
N ASN A 39 -2.24 4.55 12.36
CA ASN A 39 -1.94 5.20 11.08
C ASN A 39 -2.41 6.66 11.09
N ASP A 40 -1.50 7.57 10.73
CA ASP A 40 -1.73 9.01 10.70
C ASP A 40 -2.69 9.45 9.57
N ASN A 41 -2.97 8.57 8.61
CA ASN A 41 -4.01 8.80 7.61
C ASN A 41 -5.46 8.73 8.18
N GLY A 42 -5.61 8.21 9.41
CA GLY A 42 -6.88 8.08 10.11
C GLY A 42 -7.80 6.96 9.60
N MET A 43 -7.29 6.05 8.75
CA MET A 43 -8.09 5.02 8.08
C MET A 43 -7.81 3.59 8.59
N SER A 44 -6.81 3.38 9.44
CA SER A 44 -6.54 2.05 10.01
C SER A 44 -7.54 1.69 11.11
N SER A 45 -8.14 0.51 10.99
CA SER A 45 -8.99 -0.09 12.03
C SER A 45 -8.22 -1.07 12.92
N ALA A 46 -6.88 -1.14 12.79
CA ALA A 46 -6.09 -2.01 13.65
C ALA A 46 -6.17 -1.54 15.10
N TYR A 47 -6.47 -2.48 15.99
CA TYR A 47 -6.34 -2.31 17.43
C TYR A 47 -5.06 -2.98 17.91
N ARG A 48 -4.60 -2.60 19.11
CA ARG A 48 -3.28 -2.95 19.64
C ARG A 48 -2.95 -4.44 19.66
N SER A 49 -3.96 -5.30 19.77
CA SER A 49 -3.80 -6.76 19.86
C SER A 49 -4.27 -7.50 18.60
N LEU A 50 -4.47 -6.78 17.49
CA LEU A 50 -4.94 -7.37 16.23
C LEU A 50 -3.93 -8.40 15.71
N HIS A 51 -4.44 -9.60 15.40
CA HIS A 51 -3.70 -10.65 14.69
C HIS A 51 -4.47 -11.04 13.41
N ILE A 52 -3.75 -11.57 12.43
CA ILE A 52 -4.37 -12.18 11.25
C ILE A 52 -5.14 -13.44 11.66
N ILE A 53 -6.28 -13.69 11.01
CA ILE A 53 -7.08 -14.92 11.20
C ILE A 53 -6.78 -15.98 10.13
N SER A 54 -5.98 -15.63 9.13
CA SER A 54 -5.54 -16.51 8.05
C SER A 54 -4.10 -16.92 8.29
N SER A 55 -3.76 -18.17 7.98
CA SER A 55 -2.39 -18.66 8.13
C SER A 55 -1.43 -17.91 7.19
N LYS A 56 -0.17 -17.72 7.63
CA LYS A 56 0.91 -17.13 6.83
C LYS A 56 1.05 -17.74 5.42
N TRP A 57 0.83 -19.06 5.31
CA TRP A 57 0.93 -19.79 4.04
C TRP A 57 -0.13 -19.36 3.00
N ASN A 58 -1.26 -18.84 3.47
CA ASN A 58 -2.35 -18.34 2.64
C ASN A 58 -2.30 -16.81 2.45
N MET A 59 -1.46 -16.10 3.20
CA MET A 59 -1.40 -14.63 3.20
C MET A 59 -0.17 -14.06 2.51
N GLN A 60 0.90 -14.84 2.38
CA GLN A 60 2.10 -14.38 1.69
C GLN A 60 1.83 -14.05 0.22
N TYR A 61 2.62 -13.14 -0.34
CA TYR A 61 2.58 -12.85 -1.76
C TYR A 61 3.24 -13.99 -2.52
N SER A 62 2.77 -14.26 -3.74
CA SER A 62 3.16 -15.45 -4.52
C SER A 62 4.65 -15.52 -4.85
N ASP A 63 5.32 -14.36 -4.89
CA ASP A 63 6.73 -14.17 -5.25
C ASP A 63 7.58 -13.63 -4.09
N TYR A 64 6.99 -13.52 -2.90
CA TYR A 64 7.67 -13.06 -1.71
C TYR A 64 7.13 -13.83 -0.50
N PRO A 65 7.71 -15.00 -0.19
CA PRO A 65 7.24 -15.81 0.92
C PRO A 65 7.44 -15.09 2.26
N MET A 66 6.52 -15.31 3.21
CA MET A 66 6.75 -14.85 4.58
C MET A 66 7.93 -15.63 5.18
N PRO A 67 8.78 -14.98 6.00
CA PRO A 67 9.98 -15.62 6.53
C PRO A 67 9.63 -16.76 7.50
N GLU A 68 10.58 -17.68 7.71
CA GLU A 68 10.36 -18.89 8.52
C GLU A 68 9.94 -18.55 9.95
N ASP A 69 10.53 -17.49 10.52
CA ASP A 69 10.25 -16.96 11.86
C ASP A 69 8.96 -16.15 11.96
N PHE A 70 8.26 -15.90 10.84
CA PHE A 70 6.94 -15.27 10.86
C PHE A 70 5.92 -16.20 11.56
N PRO A 71 5.13 -15.73 12.54
CA PRO A 71 4.14 -16.58 13.21
C PRO A 71 3.02 -17.03 12.26
N ASP A 72 2.48 -18.24 12.44
CA ASP A 72 1.37 -18.73 11.60
C ASP A 72 0.19 -17.76 11.56
N TYR A 73 -0.08 -17.10 12.69
CA TYR A 73 -1.08 -16.04 12.83
C TYR A 73 -0.42 -14.77 13.41
N GLY A 74 0.33 -14.05 12.57
CA GLY A 74 1.10 -12.87 12.95
C GLY A 74 0.29 -11.71 13.52
N HIS A 75 0.94 -10.93 14.39
CA HIS A 75 0.43 -9.68 14.91
C HIS A 75 0.42 -8.61 13.80
N HIS A 76 -0.41 -7.56 13.93
CA HIS A 76 -0.47 -6.50 12.93
C HIS A 76 0.90 -5.87 12.64
N SER A 77 1.80 -5.82 13.63
CA SER A 77 3.16 -5.30 13.47
C SER A 77 4.05 -6.23 12.63
N ASP A 78 3.82 -7.55 12.70
CA ASP A 78 4.54 -8.51 11.87
C ASP A 78 4.10 -8.37 10.41
N VAL A 79 2.80 -8.25 10.17
CA VAL A 79 2.25 -8.00 8.83
C VAL A 79 2.79 -6.69 8.24
N LEU A 80 2.82 -5.62 9.04
CA LEU A 80 3.40 -4.35 8.60
C LEU A 80 4.87 -4.52 8.24
N ARG A 81 5.67 -5.16 9.10
CA ARG A 81 7.10 -5.44 8.82
C ARG A 81 7.29 -6.22 7.52
N TYR A 82 6.45 -7.22 7.27
CA TYR A 82 6.47 -7.98 6.03
C TYR A 82 6.18 -7.10 4.81
N PHE A 83 5.22 -6.16 4.89
CA PHE A 83 4.96 -5.21 3.79
C PHE A 83 6.08 -4.18 3.58
N GLU A 84 6.68 -3.68 4.66
CA GLU A 84 7.83 -2.77 4.54
C GLU A 84 9.00 -3.49 3.84
N ASN A 85 9.29 -4.75 4.22
CA ASN A 85 10.30 -5.58 3.58
C ASN A 85 9.97 -5.87 2.10
N TYR A 86 8.70 -6.13 1.77
CA TYR A 86 8.26 -6.34 0.38
C TYR A 86 8.54 -5.10 -0.48
N VAL A 87 8.14 -3.92 0.01
CA VAL A 87 8.33 -2.64 -0.68
C VAL A 87 9.81 -2.33 -0.92
N ASP A 88 10.67 -2.63 0.07
CA ASP A 88 12.11 -2.44 -0.03
C ASP A 88 12.77 -3.46 -0.98
N HIS A 89 12.37 -4.73 -0.90
CA HIS A 89 12.90 -5.80 -1.73
C HIS A 89 12.68 -5.53 -3.22
N PHE A 90 11.48 -5.05 -3.59
CA PHE A 90 11.14 -4.77 -4.99
C PHE A 90 11.48 -3.35 -5.45
N GLY A 91 12.09 -2.50 -4.60
CA GLY A 91 12.46 -1.13 -4.98
C GLY A 91 11.27 -0.31 -5.47
N ILE A 92 10.16 -0.35 -4.72
CA ILE A 92 8.96 0.43 -5.05
C ILE A 92 8.70 1.55 -4.06
N ARG A 93 9.48 1.68 -2.98
CA ARG A 93 9.26 2.71 -1.95
C ARG A 93 9.29 4.12 -2.53
N GLU A 94 10.25 4.39 -3.40
CA GLU A 94 10.47 5.68 -4.03
C GLU A 94 9.39 6.05 -5.07
N THR A 95 8.57 5.09 -5.47
CA THR A 95 7.41 5.34 -6.36
C THR A 95 6.19 5.86 -5.60
N ILE A 96 6.19 5.77 -4.28
CA ILE A 96 5.05 6.11 -3.43
C ILE A 96 5.20 7.55 -2.94
N ARG A 97 4.25 8.40 -3.31
CA ARG A 97 4.14 9.77 -2.82
C ARG A 97 3.31 9.77 -1.53
N PHE A 98 3.99 9.85 -0.39
CA PHE A 98 3.39 9.99 0.93
C PHE A 98 2.84 11.40 1.18
N HIS A 99 2.03 11.54 2.24
CA HIS A 99 1.35 12.79 2.57
C HIS A 99 0.54 13.37 1.40
N CYS A 100 0.00 12.50 0.56
CA CYS A 100 -0.65 12.84 -0.69
C CYS A 100 -2.06 12.24 -0.72
N GLU A 101 -3.03 13.02 -0.25
CA GLU A 101 -4.44 12.63 -0.30
C GLU A 101 -5.04 12.96 -1.67
N VAL A 102 -5.62 11.94 -2.31
CA VAL A 102 -6.51 12.13 -3.47
C VAL A 102 -7.89 12.53 -2.95
N LYS A 103 -8.38 13.70 -3.39
CA LYS A 103 -9.70 14.23 -3.02
C LYS A 103 -10.80 13.83 -3.99
N GLU A 104 -10.47 13.81 -5.28
CA GLU A 104 -11.44 13.61 -6.33
C GLU A 104 -10.79 12.93 -7.53
N VAL A 105 -11.56 12.08 -8.20
CA VAL A 105 -11.20 11.45 -9.47
C VAL A 105 -12.41 11.60 -10.39
N THR A 106 -12.24 12.30 -11.50
CA THR A 106 -13.29 12.55 -12.48
C THR A 106 -12.88 12.03 -13.85
N PRO A 107 -13.81 11.58 -14.70
CA PRO A 107 -13.48 11.25 -16.09
C PRO A 107 -12.87 12.45 -16.80
N HIS A 108 -11.76 12.25 -17.51
CA HIS A 108 -11.12 13.29 -18.31
C HIS A 108 -11.03 12.85 -19.77
N SER A 109 -11.66 13.62 -20.66
CA SER A 109 -11.75 13.32 -22.09
C SER A 109 -12.43 11.97 -22.39
N ARG A 110 -12.22 11.41 -23.60
CA ARG A 110 -12.83 10.14 -24.02
C ARG A 110 -12.17 8.93 -23.33
N ASP A 111 -10.90 9.08 -22.95
CA ASP A 111 -10.09 8.07 -22.29
C ASP A 111 -9.22 8.76 -21.22
N GLY A 112 -9.37 8.38 -19.95
CA GLY A 112 -8.54 8.90 -18.86
C GLY A 112 -9.31 9.45 -17.67
N TRP A 113 -8.55 9.89 -16.66
CA TRP A 113 -9.07 10.38 -15.39
C TRP A 113 -8.29 11.62 -14.95
N GLU A 114 -9.00 12.68 -14.52
CA GLU A 114 -8.38 13.80 -13.82
C GLU A 114 -8.42 13.49 -12.32
N VAL A 115 -7.24 13.46 -11.69
CA VAL A 115 -7.04 13.20 -10.27
C VAL A 115 -6.69 14.51 -9.58
N THR A 116 -7.51 14.93 -8.62
CA THR A 116 -7.28 16.13 -7.81
C THR A 116 -6.74 15.75 -6.43
N LEU A 117 -5.58 16.29 -6.08
CA LEU A 117 -4.94 16.10 -4.78
C LEU A 117 -5.38 17.18 -3.77
N ALA A 118 -5.27 16.89 -2.48
CA ALA A 118 -5.67 17.82 -1.41
C ALA A 118 -4.94 19.17 -1.44
N GLY A 119 -3.72 19.22 -1.99
CA GLY A 119 -2.97 20.46 -2.19
C GLY A 119 -3.40 21.29 -3.41
N GLY A 120 -4.41 20.83 -4.17
CA GLY A 120 -4.89 21.49 -5.40
C GLY A 120 -4.16 21.09 -6.68
N GLU A 121 -3.08 20.31 -6.59
CA GLU A 121 -2.41 19.69 -7.76
C GLU A 121 -3.39 18.77 -8.50
N ARG A 122 -3.42 18.86 -9.83
CA ARG A 122 -4.20 17.99 -10.72
C ARG A 122 -3.28 17.15 -11.60
N ARG A 123 -3.67 15.91 -11.86
CA ARG A 123 -2.98 14.94 -12.72
C ARG A 123 -3.95 14.32 -13.71
N ASN A 124 -3.48 14.06 -14.94
CA ASN A 124 -4.23 13.44 -16.03
C ASN A 124 -3.58 12.13 -16.44
#